data_AF-A0A8X6FMW5-F1
#
_entry.id   AF-A0A8X6FMW5-F1
#
_cell.length_a   1.000
_cell.length_b   1.000
_cell.length_c   1.000
_cell.angle_alpha   90.00
_cell.angle_beta   90.00
_cell.angle_gamma   90.00
#
_symmetry.space_group_name_H-M   'P 1'
#
loop_
_entity.id
_entity.type
_entity.pdbx_description
1 polymer ?
#
loop_
_entity_poly.entity_id
_entity_poly.type
_entity_poly.pdbx_seq_one_letter_code
_entity_poly.pdbx_strand_id
1 'polypeptide(L)'
;MEDKQFSPYGLFAREIETSDNPHLTYETLVTRILMRLSDSFHLPWSHVLELSRQAPYLMDSNLHQDLLKIWTQRSKNATLDEQHCVERILGRDYVRSSDLIKLVSILNKVTDPKTIYEFFAMDGYQGDDPKKYVELFRYDAQDLRGKHVRAVRLLYRYDVVNTPQECRSFLESIFNETCTHTEYKDMYVEYVRGQTADLAEWRREQLDQTKKKRPAEEDTKEESVKKCATKGESSLN
;
A
#
# COMPACT_ATOMS: atom_id res chain seq x y z
N MET A 1 -30.14 21.61 -3.87
CA MET A 1 -29.98 20.15 -3.88
C MET A 1 -28.73 19.88 -3.08
N GLU A 2 -28.89 19.62 -1.79
CA GLU A 2 -27.77 19.33 -0.90
C GLU A 2 -27.35 17.87 -1.11
N ASP A 3 -26.07 17.67 -1.45
CA ASP A 3 -25.43 16.38 -1.52
C ASP A 3 -25.50 15.71 -0.14
N LYS A 4 -26.38 14.71 -0.01
CA LYS A 4 -26.37 13.81 1.13
C LYS A 4 -25.10 12.97 1.03
N GLN A 5 -24.10 13.38 1.78
CA GLN A 5 -22.93 12.60 2.14
C GLN A 5 -23.37 11.18 2.50
N PHE A 6 -23.06 10.20 1.65
CA PHE A 6 -23.24 8.80 1.99
C PHE A 6 -22.27 8.46 3.11
N SER A 7 -22.74 8.57 4.35
CA SER A 7 -22.05 7.98 5.49
C SER A 7 -22.11 6.46 5.31
N PRO A 8 -20.97 5.74 5.29
CA PRO A 8 -20.97 4.27 5.20
C PRO A 8 -21.71 3.61 6.38
N TYR A 9 -22.00 4.36 7.44
CA TYR A 9 -22.80 3.93 8.59
C TYR A 9 -24.33 4.05 8.35
N GLY A 10 -24.77 4.74 7.30
CA GLY A 10 -26.18 5.14 7.14
C GLY A 10 -27.15 4.03 6.71
N LEU A 11 -26.67 2.95 6.09
CA LEU A 11 -27.57 1.93 5.52
C LEU A 11 -28.29 1.11 6.60
N PHE A 12 -27.61 0.84 7.72
CA PHE A 12 -28.11 -0.01 8.81
C PHE A 12 -28.18 0.68 10.17
N ALA A 13 -27.66 1.91 10.33
CA ALA A 13 -27.69 2.63 11.60
C ALA A 13 -29.11 2.74 12.16
N ARG A 14 -30.09 3.06 11.32
CA ARG A 14 -31.49 3.19 11.74
C ARG A 14 -32.08 1.86 12.23
N GLU A 15 -31.71 0.74 11.64
CA GLU A 15 -32.17 -0.60 12.06
C GLU A 15 -31.49 -1.06 13.34
N ILE A 16 -30.24 -0.65 13.59
CA ILE A 16 -29.55 -0.89 14.86
C ILE A 16 -30.18 -0.04 15.97
N GLU A 17 -30.36 1.27 15.72
CA GLU A 17 -30.90 2.24 16.68
C GLU A 17 -32.36 1.95 17.07
N THR A 18 -33.14 1.35 16.16
CA THR A 18 -34.54 0.97 16.40
C THR A 18 -34.70 -0.48 16.84
N SER A 19 -33.61 -1.24 17.00
CA SER A 19 -33.69 -2.62 17.44
C SER A 19 -33.80 -2.72 18.95
N ASP A 20 -34.82 -3.45 19.42
CA ASP A 20 -34.93 -3.84 20.83
C ASP A 20 -33.93 -4.93 21.24
N ASN A 21 -33.08 -5.41 20.30
CA ASN A 21 -32.10 -6.45 20.58
C ASN A 21 -30.72 -5.83 20.92
N PRO A 22 -30.28 -5.85 22.19
CA PRO A 22 -29.02 -5.24 22.61
C PRO A 22 -27.78 -5.95 22.05
N HIS A 23 -27.93 -7.14 21.46
CA HIS A 23 -26.86 -7.88 20.80
C HIS A 23 -26.80 -7.65 19.29
N LEU A 24 -27.71 -6.86 18.72
CA LEU A 24 -27.67 -6.50 17.30
C LEU A 24 -26.59 -5.43 17.07
N THR A 25 -25.39 -5.86 16.72
CA THR A 25 -24.31 -4.97 16.32
C THR A 25 -24.24 -4.80 14.80
N TYR A 26 -23.49 -3.81 14.33
CA TYR A 26 -23.22 -3.62 12.91
C TYR A 26 -22.56 -4.86 12.29
N GLU A 27 -21.61 -5.48 12.98
CA GLU A 27 -20.93 -6.72 12.57
C GLU A 27 -21.92 -7.88 12.46
N THR A 28 -22.87 -7.95 13.38
CA THR A 28 -23.93 -8.97 13.37
C THR A 28 -24.84 -8.82 12.15
N LEU A 29 -25.19 -7.58 11.79
CA LEU A 29 -25.98 -7.29 10.59
C LEU A 29 -25.22 -7.59 9.31
N VAL A 30 -23.99 -7.12 9.18
CA VAL A 30 -23.12 -7.41 8.04
C VAL A 30 -22.95 -8.92 7.86
N THR A 31 -22.70 -9.66 8.95
CA THR A 31 -22.59 -11.13 8.92
C THR A 31 -23.87 -11.77 8.43
N ARG A 32 -25.05 -11.34 8.91
CA ARG A 32 -26.35 -11.85 8.45
C ARG A 32 -26.59 -11.59 6.96
N ILE A 33 -26.21 -10.41 6.47
CA ILE A 33 -26.31 -10.06 5.05
C ILE A 33 -25.39 -10.96 4.24
N LEU A 34 -24.13 -11.10 4.63
CA LEU A 34 -23.17 -11.97 3.97
C LEU A 34 -23.64 -13.43 3.95
N MET A 35 -24.19 -13.94 5.06
CA MET A 35 -24.75 -15.30 5.12
C MET A 35 -25.91 -15.46 4.13
N ARG A 36 -26.88 -14.52 4.12
CA ARG A 36 -28.02 -14.57 3.18
C ARG A 36 -27.58 -14.49 1.72
N LEU A 37 -26.58 -13.66 1.41
CA LEU A 37 -25.99 -13.59 0.08
C LEU A 37 -25.30 -14.92 -0.27
N SER A 38 -24.50 -15.47 0.64
CA SER A 38 -23.84 -16.77 0.46
C SER A 38 -24.85 -17.87 0.14
N ASP A 39 -25.95 -17.93 0.89
CA ASP A 39 -27.04 -18.90 0.67
C ASP A 39 -27.70 -18.69 -0.71
N SER A 40 -27.96 -17.42 -1.08
CA SER A 40 -28.59 -17.05 -2.36
C SER A 40 -27.72 -17.39 -3.57
N PHE A 41 -26.39 -17.30 -3.43
CA PHE A 41 -25.43 -17.66 -4.48
C PHE A 41 -24.95 -19.11 -4.39
N HIS A 42 -25.47 -19.91 -3.45
CA HIS A 42 -25.02 -21.28 -3.16
C HIS A 42 -23.51 -21.37 -2.92
N LEU A 43 -22.93 -20.35 -2.29
CA LEU A 43 -21.53 -20.29 -1.93
C LEU A 43 -21.33 -20.90 -0.54
N PRO A 44 -20.37 -21.83 -0.37
CA PRO A 44 -20.00 -22.31 0.96
C PRO A 44 -19.47 -21.19 1.84
N TRP A 45 -19.91 -21.13 3.09
CA TRP A 45 -19.44 -20.12 4.06
C TRP A 45 -17.92 -20.14 4.26
N SER A 46 -17.28 -21.30 4.06
CA SER A 46 -15.82 -21.43 4.06
C SER A 46 -15.14 -20.51 3.02
N HIS A 47 -15.75 -20.30 1.85
CA HIS A 47 -15.20 -19.40 0.82
C HIS A 47 -15.25 -17.93 1.27
N VAL A 48 -16.32 -17.52 1.97
CA VAL A 48 -16.45 -16.17 2.54
C VAL A 48 -15.39 -15.93 3.62
N LEU A 49 -15.17 -16.92 4.50
CA LEU A 49 -14.13 -16.85 5.53
C LEU A 49 -12.71 -16.88 4.95
N GLU A 50 -12.50 -17.56 3.83
CA GLU A 50 -11.23 -17.51 3.11
C GLU A 50 -10.98 -16.12 2.50
N LEU A 51 -12.01 -15.45 1.97
CA LEU A 51 -11.89 -14.07 1.48
C LEU A 51 -11.53 -13.10 2.60
N SER A 52 -12.14 -13.20 3.78
CA SER A 52 -11.76 -12.35 4.93
C SER A 52 -10.33 -12.60 5.43
N ARG A 53 -9.76 -13.78 5.09
CA ARG A 53 -8.36 -14.14 5.38
C ARG A 53 -7.40 -13.78 4.24
N GLN A 54 -7.90 -13.50 3.04
CA GLN A 54 -7.11 -13.01 1.92
C GLN A 54 -6.83 -11.52 2.13
N ALA A 55 -5.82 -11.26 2.96
CA ALA A 55 -4.98 -10.06 3.11
C ALA A 55 -5.54 -8.65 2.76
N PRO A 56 -5.26 -7.64 3.60
CA PRO A 56 -5.91 -6.32 3.62
C PRO A 56 -5.56 -5.37 2.46
N TYR A 57 -4.87 -5.83 1.42
CA TYR A 57 -4.36 -4.95 0.37
C TYR A 57 -5.33 -4.90 -0.79
N LEU A 58 -5.84 -3.71 -1.06
CA LEU A 58 -6.80 -3.43 -2.12
C LEU A 58 -6.05 -2.83 -3.32
N MET A 59 -6.16 -3.49 -4.47
CA MET A 59 -5.80 -2.87 -5.74
C MET A 59 -7.01 -2.12 -6.28
N ASP A 60 -6.89 -0.81 -6.43
CA ASP A 60 -7.96 -0.05 -7.08
C ASP A 60 -8.04 -0.38 -8.59
N SER A 61 -9.20 -0.08 -9.19
CA SER A 61 -9.46 -0.39 -10.59
C SER A 61 -8.44 0.26 -11.54
N ASN A 62 -7.86 1.41 -11.20
CA ASN A 62 -6.88 2.07 -12.05
C ASN A 62 -5.56 1.30 -12.02
N LEU A 63 -5.11 0.88 -10.84
CA LEU A 63 -3.93 0.02 -10.70
C LEU A 63 -4.09 -1.34 -11.37
N HIS A 64 -5.29 -1.93 -11.38
CA HIS A 64 -5.55 -3.14 -12.16
C HIS A 64 -5.32 -2.90 -13.66
N GLN A 65 -5.82 -1.79 -14.21
CA GLN A 65 -5.59 -1.44 -15.60
C GLN A 65 -4.11 -1.14 -15.89
N ASP A 66 -3.44 -0.44 -14.97
CA ASP A 66 -2.01 -0.15 -15.09
C ASP A 66 -1.18 -1.44 -15.09
N LEU A 67 -1.47 -2.37 -14.17
CA LEU A 67 -0.81 -3.68 -14.11
C LEU A 67 -1.06 -4.48 -15.39
N LEU A 68 -2.31 -4.53 -15.87
CA LEU A 68 -2.66 -5.24 -17.10
C LEU A 68 -1.92 -4.64 -18.30
N LYS A 69 -1.85 -3.32 -18.40
CA LYS A 69 -1.09 -2.62 -19.45
C LYS A 69 0.39 -2.97 -19.39
N ILE A 70 1.02 -2.87 -18.21
CA ILE A 70 2.44 -3.24 -18.04
C ILE A 70 2.66 -4.71 -18.44
N TRP A 71 1.75 -5.60 -18.01
CA TRP A 71 1.87 -7.03 -18.25
C TRP A 71 1.72 -7.40 -19.73
N THR A 72 0.78 -6.77 -20.43
CA THR A 72 0.56 -7.00 -21.86
C THR A 72 1.69 -6.42 -22.73
N GLN A 73 2.28 -5.30 -22.31
CA GLN A 73 3.38 -4.61 -23.01
C GLN A 73 4.77 -5.10 -22.59
N ARG A 74 4.86 -6.15 -21.78
CA ARG A 74 6.14 -6.67 -21.28
C ARG A 74 7.11 -6.97 -22.42
N SER A 75 8.35 -6.53 -22.25
CA SER A 75 9.43 -6.78 -23.22
C SER A 75 10.02 -8.18 -23.12
N LYS A 76 9.80 -8.89 -22.01
CA LYS A 76 10.39 -10.20 -21.72
C LYS A 76 9.35 -11.28 -21.49
N ASN A 77 9.68 -12.50 -21.89
CA ASN A 77 8.90 -13.68 -21.55
C ASN A 77 8.93 -13.91 -20.03
N ALA A 78 7.75 -14.18 -19.48
CA ALA A 78 7.60 -14.53 -18.08
C ALA A 78 7.64 -16.05 -17.92
N THR A 79 8.14 -16.52 -16.80
CA THR A 79 7.96 -17.92 -16.38
C THR A 79 6.50 -18.19 -16.04
N LEU A 80 6.08 -19.47 -16.08
CA LEU A 80 4.72 -19.87 -15.67
C LEU A 80 4.38 -19.42 -14.25
N ASP A 81 5.36 -19.47 -13.35
CA ASP A 81 5.19 -19.06 -11.95
C ASP A 81 4.99 -17.53 -11.78
N GLU A 82 5.62 -16.72 -12.63
CA GLU A 82 5.40 -15.27 -12.70
C GLU A 82 4.05 -14.96 -13.33
N GLN A 83 3.68 -15.67 -14.40
CA GLN A 83 2.38 -15.54 -15.05
C GLN A 83 1.23 -15.85 -14.08
N HIS A 84 1.28 -17.00 -13.41
CA HIS A 84 0.26 -17.35 -12.41
C HIS A 84 0.21 -16.35 -11.26
N CYS A 85 1.34 -15.72 -10.89
CA CYS A 85 1.34 -14.67 -9.87
C CYS A 85 0.54 -13.46 -10.35
N VAL A 86 0.83 -12.95 -11.55
CA VAL A 86 0.14 -11.75 -12.08
C VAL A 86 -1.33 -12.03 -12.36
N GLU A 87 -1.67 -13.19 -12.92
CA GLU A 87 -3.07 -13.60 -13.15
C GLU A 87 -3.86 -13.71 -11.85
N ARG A 88 -3.25 -14.23 -10.77
CA ARG A 88 -3.89 -14.24 -9.44
C ARG A 88 -4.15 -12.83 -8.90
N ILE A 89 -3.24 -11.90 -9.14
CA ILE A 89 -3.39 -10.51 -8.72
C ILE A 89 -4.50 -9.83 -9.53
N LEU A 90 -4.47 -9.97 -10.85
CA LEU A 90 -5.49 -9.39 -11.75
C LEU A 90 -6.88 -10.01 -11.58
N GLY A 91 -6.95 -11.26 -11.13
CA GLY A 91 -8.20 -11.99 -10.92
C GLY A 91 -8.83 -11.80 -9.53
N ARG A 92 -8.25 -10.96 -8.66
CA ARG A 92 -8.72 -10.77 -7.28
C ARG A 92 -8.78 -9.28 -6.92
N ASP A 93 -9.77 -8.90 -6.14
CA ASP A 93 -9.83 -7.55 -5.58
C ASP A 93 -8.85 -7.37 -4.40
N TYR A 94 -8.57 -8.46 -3.68
CA TYR A 94 -7.67 -8.49 -2.52
C TYR A 94 -6.43 -9.33 -2.80
N VAL A 95 -5.27 -8.78 -2.46
CA VAL A 95 -3.97 -9.35 -2.78
C VAL A 95 -3.17 -9.63 -1.52
N ARG A 96 -2.41 -10.74 -1.48
CA ARG A 96 -1.50 -11.03 -0.37
C ARG A 96 -0.24 -10.18 -0.47
N SER A 97 0.32 -9.76 0.67
CA SER A 97 1.62 -9.06 0.71
C SER A 97 2.72 -9.87 0.01
N SER A 98 2.72 -11.20 0.17
CA SER A 98 3.67 -12.09 -0.50
C SER A 98 3.57 -12.04 -2.03
N ASP A 99 2.34 -11.95 -2.57
CA ASP A 99 2.11 -11.82 -4.00
C ASP A 99 2.56 -10.44 -4.50
N LEU A 100 2.32 -9.37 -3.73
CA LEU A 100 2.81 -8.01 -4.05
C LEU A 100 4.35 -7.91 -3.99
N ILE A 101 5.00 -8.53 -3.00
CA ILE A 101 6.47 -8.60 -2.93
C ILE A 101 7.03 -9.34 -4.15
N LYS A 102 6.39 -10.41 -4.58
CA LYS A 102 6.76 -11.14 -5.79
C LYS A 102 6.50 -10.29 -7.04
N LEU A 103 5.39 -9.55 -7.08
CA LEU A 103 5.07 -8.62 -8.15
C LEU A 103 6.16 -7.56 -8.32
N VAL A 104 6.74 -7.02 -7.24
CA VAL A 104 7.92 -6.12 -7.32
C VAL A 104 9.04 -6.75 -8.13
N SER A 105 9.39 -8.01 -7.85
CA SER A 105 10.45 -8.72 -8.57
C SER A 105 10.10 -9.00 -10.04
N ILE A 106 8.82 -9.22 -10.34
CA ILE A 106 8.33 -9.40 -11.72
C ILE A 106 8.43 -8.07 -12.48
N LEU A 107 7.89 -6.99 -11.92
CA LEU A 107 7.87 -5.67 -12.54
C LEU A 107 9.29 -5.16 -12.82
N ASN A 108 10.24 -5.34 -11.89
CA ASN A 108 11.66 -5.03 -12.10
C ASN A 108 12.29 -5.71 -13.33
N LYS A 109 11.73 -6.83 -13.79
CA LYS A 109 12.24 -7.52 -14.98
C LYS A 109 11.64 -6.99 -16.28
N VAL A 110 10.41 -6.50 -16.24
CA VAL A 110 9.55 -6.30 -17.42
C VAL A 110 9.23 -4.84 -17.74
N THR A 111 9.45 -3.92 -16.80
CA THR A 111 9.21 -2.49 -16.99
C THR A 111 10.39 -1.64 -16.46
N ASP A 112 10.38 -0.35 -16.76
CA ASP A 112 11.39 0.60 -16.32
C ASP A 112 11.17 0.99 -14.83
N PRO A 113 12.21 1.50 -14.14
CA PRO A 113 12.11 1.85 -12.73
C PRO A 113 11.05 2.91 -12.42
N LYS A 114 10.82 3.89 -13.30
CA LYS A 114 9.86 4.96 -13.05
C LYS A 114 8.43 4.42 -12.99
N THR A 115 8.09 3.51 -13.90
CA THR A 115 6.80 2.80 -13.86
C THR A 115 6.60 2.05 -12.53
N ILE A 116 7.66 1.50 -11.95
CA ILE A 116 7.61 0.83 -10.63
C ILE A 116 7.40 1.86 -9.51
N TYR A 117 8.12 2.98 -9.57
CA TYR A 117 7.99 4.07 -8.58
C TYR A 117 6.58 4.64 -8.58
N GLU A 118 5.99 4.85 -9.76
CA GLU A 118 4.59 5.25 -9.94
C GLU A 118 3.65 4.19 -9.35
N PHE A 119 3.78 2.93 -9.76
CA PHE A 119 2.85 1.87 -9.36
C PHE A 119 2.78 1.70 -7.82
N PHE A 120 3.94 1.68 -7.17
CA PHE A 120 4.04 1.55 -5.71
C PHE A 120 3.92 2.88 -4.95
N ALA A 121 3.69 4.00 -5.64
CA ALA A 121 3.62 5.34 -5.06
C ALA A 121 4.81 5.66 -4.16
N MET A 122 6.02 5.47 -4.70
CA MET A 122 7.25 5.60 -3.93
C MET A 122 7.58 7.06 -3.63
N ASP A 123 7.24 7.51 -2.43
CA ASP A 123 7.41 8.90 -1.99
C ASP A 123 8.81 9.24 -1.43
N GLY A 124 9.72 8.27 -1.42
CA GLY A 124 11.11 8.39 -0.97
C GLY A 124 11.31 8.36 0.55
N TYR A 125 10.26 8.35 1.38
CA TYR A 125 10.41 8.30 2.84
C TYR A 125 10.86 6.94 3.37
N GLN A 126 10.65 5.86 2.60
CA GLN A 126 11.11 4.51 2.96
C GLN A 126 12.36 4.08 2.17
N GLY A 127 12.97 5.01 1.43
CA GLY A 127 14.10 4.78 0.52
C GLY A 127 13.65 4.23 -0.84
N ASP A 128 14.57 3.56 -1.54
CA ASP A 128 14.41 3.18 -2.95
C ASP A 128 14.01 1.70 -3.16
N ASP A 129 13.67 0.97 -2.09
CA ASP A 129 13.22 -0.42 -2.20
C ASP A 129 11.69 -0.50 -2.30
N PRO A 130 11.12 -0.88 -3.47
CA PRO A 130 9.67 -0.93 -3.66
C PRO A 130 8.96 -1.93 -2.72
N LYS A 131 9.67 -2.94 -2.21
CA LYS A 131 9.09 -3.94 -1.29
C LYS A 131 8.59 -3.30 0.01
N LYS A 132 9.21 -2.19 0.44
CA LYS A 132 8.80 -1.47 1.65
C LYS A 132 7.46 -0.75 1.46
N TYR A 133 7.15 -0.37 0.22
CA TYR A 133 5.94 0.35 -0.15
C TYR A 133 4.72 -0.54 -0.38
N VAL A 134 4.86 -1.87 -0.34
CA VAL A 134 3.75 -2.83 -0.45
C VAL A 134 2.64 -2.54 0.57
N GLU A 135 3.02 -2.08 1.77
CA GLU A 135 2.07 -1.72 2.82
C GLU A 135 1.12 -0.57 2.42
N LEU A 136 1.47 0.26 1.45
CA LEU A 136 0.63 1.38 1.03
C LEU A 136 -0.69 0.94 0.38
N PHE A 137 -0.76 -0.29 -0.11
CA PHE A 137 -1.97 -0.86 -0.72
C PHE A 137 -3.09 -1.16 0.31
N ARG A 138 -2.81 -1.03 1.61
CA ARG A 138 -3.82 -1.22 2.66
C ARG A 138 -4.69 0.01 2.91
N TYR A 139 -4.27 1.18 2.39
CA TYR A 139 -4.97 2.43 2.66
C TYR A 139 -6.12 2.64 1.67
N ASP A 140 -7.30 2.88 2.22
CA ASP A 140 -8.50 3.16 1.45
C ASP A 140 -8.41 4.52 0.71
N ALA A 141 -9.16 4.65 -0.39
CA ALA A 141 -9.22 5.87 -1.19
C ALA A 141 -9.61 7.13 -0.41
N GLN A 142 -10.44 6.99 0.62
CA GLN A 142 -10.96 8.11 1.41
C GLN A 142 -10.06 8.45 2.60
N ASP A 143 -9.22 7.51 3.05
CA ASP A 143 -8.21 7.75 4.08
C ASP A 143 -7.19 8.78 3.59
N LEU A 144 -6.73 9.65 4.51
CA LEU A 144 -5.73 10.67 4.21
C LEU A 144 -4.45 10.04 3.61
N ARG A 145 -4.04 8.89 4.15
CA ARG A 145 -2.86 8.17 3.65
C ARG A 145 -3.10 7.61 2.24
N GLY A 146 -4.28 7.07 1.96
CA GLY A 146 -4.63 6.60 0.63
C GLY A 146 -4.76 7.72 -0.41
N LYS A 147 -5.24 8.90 0.00
CA LYS A 147 -5.21 10.11 -0.84
C LYS A 147 -3.79 10.52 -1.19
N HIS A 148 -2.90 10.56 -0.19
CA HIS A 148 -1.48 10.83 -0.42
C HIS A 148 -0.85 9.83 -1.38
N VAL A 149 -1.09 8.52 -1.19
CA VAL A 149 -0.59 7.46 -2.10
C VAL A 149 -0.99 7.76 -3.54
N ARG A 150 -2.27 8.03 -3.80
CA ARG A 150 -2.76 8.34 -5.16
C ARG A 150 -2.20 9.64 -5.71
N ALA A 151 -2.07 10.67 -4.88
CA ALA A 151 -1.44 11.93 -5.28
C ALA A 151 0.02 11.72 -5.70
N VAL A 152 0.79 10.91 -4.98
CA VAL A 152 2.17 10.55 -5.36
C VAL A 152 2.22 9.86 -6.72
N ARG A 153 1.29 8.94 -7.02
CA ARG A 153 1.20 8.33 -8.36
C ARG A 153 0.98 9.37 -9.45
N LEU A 154 0.11 10.36 -9.21
CA LEU A 154 -0.12 11.44 -10.15
C LEU A 154 1.13 12.30 -10.38
N LEU A 155 1.93 12.57 -9.34
CA LEU A 155 3.19 13.30 -9.50
C LEU A 155 4.16 12.59 -10.47
N TYR A 156 4.25 11.25 -10.40
CA TYR A 156 5.03 10.47 -11.37
C TYR A 156 4.41 10.48 -12.77
N ARG A 157 3.08 10.31 -12.84
CA ARG A 157 2.32 10.23 -14.09
C ARG A 157 2.36 11.52 -14.91
N TYR A 158 2.42 12.67 -14.23
CA TYR A 158 2.55 13.98 -14.84
C TYR A 158 4.00 14.44 -15.00
N ASP A 159 4.97 13.52 -14.84
CA ASP A 159 6.40 13.79 -14.98
C ASP A 159 6.95 14.90 -14.07
N VAL A 160 6.23 15.23 -12.98
CA VAL A 160 6.68 16.21 -11.96
C VAL A 160 7.92 15.69 -11.25
N VAL A 161 7.97 14.38 -11.03
CA VAL A 161 9.05 13.66 -10.36
C VAL A 161 9.34 12.36 -11.10
N ASN A 162 10.62 11.96 -11.14
CA ASN A 162 11.07 10.76 -11.84
C ASN A 162 11.76 9.75 -10.92
N THR A 163 12.15 10.18 -9.71
CA THR A 163 12.80 9.33 -8.71
C THR A 163 12.15 9.48 -7.33
N PRO A 164 12.28 8.50 -6.41
CA PRO A 164 11.76 8.62 -5.05
C PRO A 164 12.39 9.80 -4.30
N GLN A 165 13.67 10.08 -4.56
CA GLN A 165 14.36 11.21 -3.96
C GLN A 165 13.81 12.57 -4.44
N GLU A 166 13.52 12.71 -5.73
CA GLU A 166 12.84 13.91 -6.26
C GLU A 166 11.45 14.07 -5.66
N CYS A 167 10.68 12.98 -5.56
CA CYS A 167 9.36 12.98 -4.93
C CYS A 167 9.44 13.47 -3.49
N ARG A 168 10.38 12.93 -2.71
CA ARG A 168 10.60 13.37 -1.34
C ARG A 168 10.94 14.86 -1.25
N SER A 169 11.89 15.34 -2.04
CA SER A 169 12.28 16.76 -2.05
C SER A 169 11.09 17.67 -2.39
N PHE A 170 10.28 17.27 -3.37
CA PHE A 170 9.07 17.99 -3.74
C PHE A 170 8.07 18.03 -2.58
N LEU A 171 7.77 16.89 -1.95
CA LEU A 171 6.86 16.80 -0.81
C LEU A 171 7.36 17.59 0.41
N GLU A 172 8.65 17.51 0.73
CA GLU A 172 9.26 18.31 1.80
C GLU A 172 9.14 19.81 1.52
N SER A 173 9.26 20.25 0.25
CA SER A 173 9.02 21.65 -0.11
C SER A 173 7.57 22.08 0.11
N ILE A 174 6.60 21.19 -0.10
CA ILE A 174 5.19 21.46 0.19
C ILE A 174 4.97 21.54 1.71
N PHE A 175 5.46 20.56 2.46
CA PHE A 175 5.29 20.47 3.91
C PHE A 175 5.96 21.61 4.67
N ASN A 176 7.07 22.15 4.13
CA ASN A 176 7.76 23.31 4.69
C ASN A 176 7.29 24.65 4.10
N GLU A 177 6.25 24.63 3.25
CA GLU A 177 5.69 25.81 2.58
C GLU A 177 6.68 26.58 1.69
N THR A 178 7.76 25.93 1.24
CA THR A 178 8.81 26.51 0.37
C THR A 178 8.62 26.18 -1.11
N CYS A 179 7.63 25.37 -1.46
CA CYS A 179 7.38 24.93 -2.84
C CYS A 179 7.00 26.10 -3.77
N THR A 180 7.75 26.24 -4.87
CA THR A 180 7.57 27.28 -5.90
C THR A 180 6.73 26.82 -7.10
N HIS A 181 6.53 25.50 -7.28
CA HIS A 181 5.71 24.93 -8.35
C HIS A 181 4.23 24.97 -7.97
N THR A 182 3.59 26.12 -8.15
CA THR A 182 2.22 26.39 -7.67
C THR A 182 1.18 25.43 -8.22
N GLU A 183 1.18 25.13 -9.53
CA GLU A 183 0.17 24.25 -10.14
C GLU A 183 0.15 22.83 -9.53
N TYR A 184 1.30 22.16 -9.48
CA TYR A 184 1.40 20.81 -8.94
C TYR A 184 1.32 20.75 -7.41
N LYS A 185 1.76 21.82 -6.74
CA LYS A 185 1.52 22.02 -5.30
C LYS A 185 0.03 22.07 -5.02
N ASP A 186 -0.70 22.93 -5.73
CA ASP A 186 -2.13 23.16 -5.50
C ASP A 186 -2.92 21.87 -5.81
N MET A 187 -2.57 21.17 -6.90
CA MET A 187 -3.13 19.85 -7.20
C MET A 187 -2.91 18.85 -6.06
N TYR A 188 -1.67 18.73 -5.56
CA TYR A 188 -1.37 17.80 -4.48
C TYR A 188 -2.13 18.17 -3.19
N VAL A 189 -2.12 19.46 -2.83
CA VAL A 189 -2.79 20.00 -1.63
C VAL A 189 -4.30 19.78 -1.71
N GLU A 190 -4.92 20.02 -2.86
CA GLU A 190 -6.34 19.76 -3.09
C GLU A 190 -6.66 18.27 -2.92
N TYR A 191 -5.83 17.39 -3.50
CA TYR A 191 -6.03 15.94 -3.43
C TYR A 191 -6.01 15.42 -1.98
N VAL A 192 -5.11 15.97 -1.14
CA VAL A 192 -5.04 15.65 0.30
C VAL A 192 -5.91 16.55 1.17
N ARG A 193 -6.79 17.37 0.55
CA ARG A 193 -7.74 18.28 1.22
C ARG A 193 -7.11 19.25 2.21
N GLY A 194 -5.91 19.75 1.90
CA GLY A 194 -5.19 20.68 2.75
C GLY A 194 -4.58 20.08 4.02
N GLN A 195 -4.71 18.76 4.25
CA GLN A 195 -4.20 18.07 5.44
C GLN A 195 -2.70 17.73 5.32
N THR A 196 -1.89 18.68 4.85
CA THR A 196 -0.46 18.47 4.62
C THR A 196 0.34 18.34 5.92
N ALA A 197 -0.08 19.02 6.99
CA ALA A 197 0.56 18.95 8.31
C ALA A 197 0.46 17.54 8.92
N ASP A 198 -0.73 16.94 8.88
CA ASP A 198 -0.99 15.58 9.38
C ASP A 198 -0.15 14.54 8.60
N LEU A 199 -0.02 14.72 7.28
CA LEU A 199 0.84 13.88 6.45
C LEU A 199 2.33 14.05 6.78
N ALA A 200 2.78 15.29 7.02
CA ALA A 200 4.15 15.57 7.40
C ALA A 200 4.48 14.95 8.78
N GLU A 201 3.55 14.98 9.73
CA GLU A 201 3.69 14.29 11.01
C GLU A 201 3.76 12.77 10.81
N TRP A 202 2.80 12.18 10.10
CA TRP A 202 2.80 10.75 9.82
C TRP A 202 4.10 10.26 9.15
N ARG A 203 4.66 11.03 8.21
CA ARG A 203 5.92 10.68 7.55
C ARG A 203 7.13 10.84 8.47
N ARG A 204 7.14 11.81 9.39
CA ARG A 204 8.17 11.91 10.44
C ARG A 204 8.14 10.70 11.37
N GLU A 205 6.96 10.26 11.80
CA GLU A 205 6.81 9.07 12.65
C GLU A 205 7.37 7.80 11.97
N GLN A 206 7.11 7.64 10.67
CA GLN A 206 7.64 6.51 9.89
C GLN A 206 9.18 6.52 9.81
N LEU A 207 9.78 7.69 9.62
CA LEU A 207 11.24 7.86 9.63
C LEU A 207 11.84 7.51 11.01
N ASP A 208 11.18 7.89 12.10
CA ASP A 208 11.67 7.59 13.44
C ASP A 208 11.53 6.11 13.80
N GLN A 209 10.45 5.46 13.38
CA GLN A 209 10.26 4.01 13.54
C GLN A 209 11.31 3.20 12.76
N THR A 210 11.68 3.62 11.56
CA THR A 210 12.71 2.95 10.75
C THR A 210 14.12 3.17 11.32
N LYS A 211 14.41 4.34 11.89
CA LYS A 211 15.67 4.59 12.61
C LYS A 211 15.80 3.75 13.88
N LYS A 212 14.73 3.62 14.67
CA LYS A 212 14.73 2.81 15.92
C LYS A 212 14.90 1.30 15.70
N LYS A 213 14.60 0.79 14.50
CA LYS A 213 14.86 -0.63 14.15
C LYS A 213 16.33 -0.90 13.77
N ARG A 214 17.10 0.10 13.32
CA ARG A 214 18.52 -0.07 12.95
C ARG A 214 19.50 -0.33 14.10
N PRO A 215 19.40 0.26 15.31
CA PRO A 215 20.44 0.06 16.34
C PRO A 215 20.54 -1.38 16.85
N ALA A 216 19.50 -2.22 16.71
CA ALA A 216 19.55 -3.61 17.17
C ALA A 216 20.25 -4.58 16.20
N GLU A 217 20.28 -4.29 14.90
CA GLU A 217 20.90 -5.18 13.90
C GLU A 217 22.39 -4.92 13.67
N GLU A 218 22.88 -3.71 13.96
CA GLU A 218 24.31 -3.38 13.88
C GLU A 218 25.11 -3.93 15.08
N ASP A 219 24.55 -3.88 16.30
CA ASP A 219 25.21 -4.43 17.49
C ASP A 219 25.35 -5.96 17.44
N THR A 220 24.40 -6.66 16.82
CA THR A 220 24.46 -8.13 16.68
C THR A 220 25.47 -8.58 15.62
N LYS A 221 25.71 -7.76 14.58
CA LYS A 221 26.71 -8.04 13.55
C LYS A 221 28.13 -7.79 14.05
N GLU A 222 28.38 -6.73 14.82
CA GLU A 222 29.72 -6.49 15.39
C GLU A 222 30.14 -7.57 16.40
N GLU A 223 29.20 -8.12 17.19
CA GLU A 223 29.50 -9.21 18.13
C GLU A 223 29.79 -10.55 17.42
N SER A 224 29.13 -10.82 16.29
CA SER A 224 29.36 -12.03 15.49
C SER A 224 30.68 -12.00 14.70
N VAL A 225 31.12 -10.81 14.27
CA VAL A 225 32.43 -10.64 13.61
C VAL A 225 33.59 -10.75 14.62
N LYS A 226 33.43 -10.24 15.85
CA LYS A 226 34.45 -10.38 16.92
C LYS A 226 34.59 -11.82 17.45
N LYS A 227 33.52 -12.61 17.48
CA LYS A 227 33.57 -14.04 17.90
C LYS A 227 34.21 -14.97 16.86
N CYS A 228 34.27 -14.58 15.58
CA CYS A 228 34.96 -15.36 14.55
C CYS A 228 36.48 -15.09 14.53
N ALA A 229 36.94 -13.91 14.95
CA ALA A 229 38.36 -13.56 14.95
C ALA A 229 39.17 -14.22 16.10
N THR A 230 38.52 -14.66 17.18
CA THR A 230 39.20 -15.21 18.38
C THR A 230 39.30 -16.75 18.40
N LYS A 231 38.77 -17.45 17.40
CA LYS A 231 38.83 -18.93 17.32
C LYS A 231 39.82 -19.48 16.28
N GLY A 232 40.61 -18.63 15.63
CA GLY A 232 41.54 -19.01 14.56
C GLY A 232 43.00 -19.25 14.96
N GLU A 233 43.42 -18.89 16.19
CA GLU A 233 44.81 -19.02 16.64
C GLU A 233 44.92 -20.01 17.80
N SER A 234 44.70 -21.29 17.52
CA SER A 234 45.05 -22.39 18.44
C SER A 234 45.01 -23.73 17.68
N SER A 235 45.80 -23.87 16.63
CA SER A 235 46.22 -25.16 16.07
C SER A 235 47.27 -24.89 14.99
N LEU A 236 48.56 -24.98 15.33
CA LEU A 236 49.63 -25.65 14.57
C LEU A 236 51.00 -25.17 15.07
N ASN A 237 51.67 -26.07 15.81
CA ASN A 237 53.10 -26.22 16.10
C ASN A 237 53.83 -25.14 16.91
#